data_AF-K2AH38-F1
#
_entry.id   AF-K2AH38-F1
#
_cell.length_a   1.000
_cell.length_b   1.000
_cell.length_c   1.000
_cell.angle_alpha   90.00
_cell.angle_beta   90.00
_cell.angle_gamma   90.00
#
_symmetry.space_group_name_H-M   'P 1'
#
loop_
_entity.id
_entity.type
_entity.pdbx_description
1 polymer ?
#
loop_
_entity_poly.entity_id
_entity_poly.type
_entity_poly.pdbx_seq_one_letter_code
_entity_poly.pdbx_strand_id
1 'polypeptide(L)'
;GAEVIYNLGADEVEIAAGPFVIYQGSHGDRGANRADIIFPAAAYTEESGLFVNTEGRPQLAQRAGFAPGEAKENWAILRALSAELGKTLPWDSLAALRKTMIAAHPHLGQIDVVAENDWQPLVLREMGRATFRNAFKGFYLTNPIARASKVMGELAAMEADRAKIKLAAE
;
A
#
# COMPACT_ATOMS: atom_id res chain seq x y z
N GLY A 1 6.34 8.01 -22.43
CA GLY A 1 6.04 7.61 -21.03
C GLY A 1 4.54 7.53 -20.87
N ALA A 2 4.04 7.12 -19.70
CA ALA A 2 2.61 7.21 -19.41
C ALA A 2 2.16 8.68 -19.37
N GLU A 3 0.97 8.98 -19.88
CA GLU A 3 0.37 10.33 -19.85
C GLU A 3 -0.41 10.58 -18.55
N VAL A 4 -0.97 9.52 -17.95
CA VAL A 4 -1.71 9.55 -16.69
C VAL A 4 -1.17 8.47 -15.77
N ILE A 5 -1.02 8.79 -14.48
CA ILE A 5 -0.62 7.85 -13.43
C ILE A 5 -1.69 7.84 -12.34
N TYR A 6 -2.29 6.67 -12.11
CA TYR A 6 -3.14 6.42 -10.96
C TYR A 6 -2.29 5.85 -9.81
N ASN A 7 -1.93 6.69 -8.85
CA ASN A 7 -1.16 6.32 -7.68
C ASN A 7 -2.11 5.90 -6.53
N LEU A 8 -2.22 4.60 -6.30
CA LEU A 8 -2.99 4.04 -5.18
C LEU A 8 -2.11 3.93 -3.94
N GLY A 9 -2.03 5.02 -3.17
CA GLY A 9 -1.39 5.06 -1.84
C GLY A 9 0.11 4.79 -1.83
N ALA A 10 0.82 4.97 -2.95
CA ALA A 10 2.26 4.75 -3.03
C ALA A 10 3.04 6.05 -2.80
N ASP A 11 3.75 6.11 -1.67
CA ASP A 11 4.60 7.25 -1.30
C ASP A 11 6.11 6.92 -1.33
N GLU A 12 6.47 5.68 -1.63
CA GLU A 12 7.87 5.23 -1.73
C GLU A 12 8.45 5.39 -3.14
N VAL A 13 7.66 5.88 -4.10
CA VAL A 13 8.03 5.97 -5.51
C VAL A 13 8.10 7.44 -5.95
N GLU A 14 9.18 7.80 -6.62
CA GLU A 14 9.30 9.11 -7.27
C GLU A 14 8.61 9.09 -8.63
N ILE A 15 7.62 9.97 -8.80
CA ILE A 15 6.93 10.15 -10.08
C ILE A 15 7.49 11.41 -10.74
N ALA A 16 8.15 11.23 -11.88
CA ALA A 16 8.73 12.32 -12.66
C ALA A 16 7.67 13.35 -13.11
N ALA A 17 8.13 14.54 -13.48
CA ALA A 17 7.28 15.54 -14.12
C ALA A 17 6.78 15.05 -15.49
N GLY A 18 5.63 15.56 -15.93
CA GLY A 18 5.03 15.20 -17.23
C GLY A 18 3.64 14.58 -17.13
N PRO A 19 3.47 13.40 -16.51
CA PRO A 19 2.16 12.77 -16.40
C PRO A 19 1.22 13.54 -15.47
N PHE A 20 -0.07 13.46 -15.77
CA PHE A 20 -1.15 13.84 -14.86
C PHE A 20 -1.31 12.76 -13.78
N VAL A 21 -1.22 13.15 -12.51
CA VAL A 21 -1.16 12.21 -11.39
C VAL A 21 -2.44 12.31 -10.55
N ILE A 22 -3.13 11.19 -10.43
CA ILE A 22 -4.23 11.00 -9.50
C ILE A 22 -3.68 10.22 -8.30
N TYR A 23 -3.77 10.77 -7.10
CA TYR A 23 -3.39 10.07 -5.88
C TYR A 23 -4.63 9.67 -5.09
N GLN A 24 -4.79 8.38 -4.81
CA GLN A 24 -5.81 7.85 -3.92
C GLN A 24 -5.14 7.31 -2.66
N GLY A 25 -5.37 7.93 -1.51
CA GLY A 25 -4.72 7.52 -0.26
C GLY A 25 -5.28 8.20 0.98
N SER A 26 -4.88 7.69 2.15
CA SER A 26 -5.38 8.17 3.45
C SER A 26 -4.51 9.27 4.07
N HIS A 27 -3.24 9.34 3.67
CA HIS A 27 -2.28 10.30 4.20
C HIS A 27 -1.65 11.09 3.05
N GLY A 28 -1.38 12.37 3.31
CA GLY A 28 -0.66 13.24 2.39
C GLY A 28 0.84 13.20 2.67
N ASP A 29 1.59 12.41 1.90
CA ASP A 29 3.05 12.42 1.90
C ASP A 29 3.57 12.67 0.46
N ARG A 30 4.66 12.04 0.03
CA ARG A 30 5.33 12.33 -1.24
C ARG A 30 4.43 12.11 -2.46
N GLY A 31 3.65 11.03 -2.48
CA GLY A 31 2.75 10.69 -3.56
C GLY A 31 1.63 11.72 -3.71
N ALA A 32 1.05 12.14 -2.59
CA ALA A 32 0.03 13.19 -2.55
C ALA A 32 0.59 14.57 -2.97
N ASN A 33 1.81 14.91 -2.53
CA ASN A 33 2.45 16.19 -2.90
C ASN A 33 2.74 16.29 -4.40
N ARG A 34 2.92 15.15 -5.08
CA ARG A 34 3.09 15.11 -6.54
C ARG A 34 1.76 15.09 -7.30
N ALA A 35 0.63 14.91 -6.64
CA ALA A 35 -0.65 14.70 -7.30
C ALA A 35 -1.21 15.99 -7.92
N ASP A 36 -1.86 15.85 -9.07
CA ASP A 36 -2.71 16.88 -9.67
C ASP A 36 -4.14 16.80 -9.11
N ILE A 37 -4.61 15.59 -8.78
CA ILE A 37 -5.89 15.33 -8.09
C ILE A 37 -5.66 14.36 -6.93
N ILE A 38 -6.32 14.62 -5.80
CA ILE A 38 -6.33 13.74 -4.63
C ILE A 38 -7.74 13.18 -4.40
N PHE A 39 -7.84 11.85 -4.30
CA PHE A 39 -9.01 11.15 -3.81
C PHE A 39 -8.76 10.66 -2.38
N PRO A 40 -9.39 11.26 -1.35
CA PRO A 40 -9.19 10.86 0.04
C PRO A 40 -9.80 9.47 0.26
N ALA A 41 -8.97 8.53 0.69
CA ALA A 41 -9.35 7.14 0.90
C ALA A 41 -9.23 6.71 2.37
N ALA A 42 -10.00 5.70 2.74
CA ALA A 42 -9.96 5.09 4.07
C ALA A 42 -8.57 4.51 4.41
N ALA A 43 -8.16 4.64 5.67
CA ALA A 43 -7.03 3.89 6.23
C ALA A 43 -7.43 2.44 6.53
N TYR A 44 -6.44 1.58 6.83
CA TYR A 44 -6.67 0.15 7.06
C TYR A 44 -7.63 -0.16 8.24
N THR A 45 -7.78 0.77 9.19
CA THR A 45 -8.71 0.68 10.32
C THR A 45 -10.14 1.14 9.98
N GLU A 46 -10.34 1.75 8.81
CA GLU A 46 -11.54 2.48 8.44
C GLU A 46 -12.35 1.81 7.32
N GLU A 47 -11.87 0.66 6.83
CA GLU A 47 -12.55 -0.15 5.82
C GLU A 47 -12.38 -1.65 6.12
N SER A 48 -13.25 -2.48 5.54
CA SER A 48 -13.05 -3.92 5.61
C SER A 48 -12.12 -4.39 4.48
N GLY A 49 -10.87 -4.67 4.82
CA GLY A 49 -9.84 -5.14 3.89
C GLY A 49 -9.69 -6.66 3.87
N LEU A 50 -9.08 -7.15 2.79
CA LEU A 50 -8.48 -8.48 2.73
C LEU A 50 -6.99 -8.29 2.46
N PHE A 51 -6.16 -8.78 3.37
CA PHE A 51 -4.70 -8.69 3.29
C PHE A 51 -4.11 -10.08 3.19
N VAL A 52 -2.98 -10.22 2.50
CA VAL A 52 -2.22 -11.48 2.45
C VAL A 52 -0.83 -11.19 3.00
N ASN A 53 -0.40 -11.98 3.99
CA ASN A 53 0.93 -11.82 4.60
C ASN A 53 2.02 -12.56 3.78
N THR A 54 3.26 -12.51 4.24
CA THR A 54 4.41 -13.08 3.50
C THR A 54 4.44 -14.60 3.40
N GLU A 55 3.72 -15.32 4.27
CA GLU A 55 3.53 -16.78 4.17
C GLU A 55 2.34 -17.15 3.25
N GLY A 56 1.63 -16.16 2.68
CA GLY A 56 0.52 -16.38 1.76
C GLY A 56 -0.84 -16.56 2.44
N ARG A 57 -0.98 -16.23 3.74
CA ARG A 57 -2.23 -16.36 4.49
C ARG A 57 -3.16 -15.16 4.24
N PRO A 58 -4.38 -15.36 3.69
CA PRO A 58 -5.39 -14.31 3.60
C PRO A 58 -6.02 -14.00 4.97
N GLN A 59 -6.15 -12.72 5.30
CA GLN A 59 -6.67 -12.24 6.58
C GLN A 59 -7.70 -11.14 6.33
N LEU A 60 -8.78 -11.15 7.10
CA LEU A 60 -9.81 -10.12 7.04
C LEU A 60 -9.54 -9.03 8.08
N ALA A 61 -9.42 -7.80 7.62
CA ALA A 61 -9.49 -6.63 8.48
C ALA A 61 -10.96 -6.22 8.64
N GLN A 62 -11.36 -5.97 9.89
CA GLN A 62 -12.67 -5.42 10.21
C GLN A 62 -12.54 -3.91 10.45
N ARG A 63 -13.53 -3.16 9.97
CA ARG A 63 -13.57 -1.72 10.17
C ARG A 63 -13.78 -1.41 11.65
N ALA A 64 -12.88 -0.62 12.22
CA ALA A 64 -12.95 -0.16 13.60
C ALA A 64 -13.58 1.25 13.74
N GLY A 65 -13.39 2.10 12.72
CA GLY A 65 -13.95 3.46 12.68
C GLY A 65 -14.41 3.83 11.27
N PHE A 66 -15.08 4.97 11.11
CA PHE A 66 -15.41 5.49 9.78
C PHE A 66 -14.28 6.39 9.28
N ALA A 67 -14.07 6.39 7.96
CA ALA A 67 -13.11 7.28 7.34
C ALA A 67 -13.47 8.76 7.63
N PRO A 68 -12.49 9.63 7.90
CA PRO A 68 -12.74 11.01 8.29
C PRO A 68 -13.27 11.86 7.12
N GLY A 69 -14.13 12.82 7.45
CA GLY A 69 -14.65 13.79 6.49
C GLY A 69 -15.40 13.12 5.33
N GLU A 70 -14.94 13.37 4.10
CA GLU A 70 -15.54 12.84 2.88
C GLU A 70 -14.80 11.63 2.30
N ALA A 71 -13.78 11.11 3.02
CA ALA A 71 -13.04 9.94 2.59
C ALA A 71 -13.95 8.73 2.39
N LYS A 72 -13.61 7.89 1.39
CA LYS A 72 -14.40 6.71 1.02
C LYS A 72 -13.53 5.45 1.06
N GLU A 73 -14.18 4.28 1.14
CA GLU A 73 -13.50 2.99 1.01
C GLU A 73 -12.80 2.88 -0.36
N ASN A 74 -11.62 2.27 -0.39
CA ASN A 74 -10.74 2.29 -1.55
C ASN A 74 -11.41 1.72 -2.82
N TRP A 75 -12.16 0.63 -2.67
CA TRP A 75 -12.87 -0.01 -3.77
C TRP A 75 -14.02 0.85 -4.29
N ALA A 76 -14.67 1.62 -3.42
CA ALA A 76 -15.83 2.43 -3.78
C ALA A 76 -15.40 3.63 -4.65
N ILE A 77 -14.23 4.23 -4.36
CA ILE A 77 -13.63 5.28 -5.20
C ILE A 77 -13.38 4.75 -6.61
N LEU A 78 -12.71 3.60 -6.73
CA LEU A 78 -12.44 2.97 -8.03
C LEU A 78 -13.72 2.60 -8.78
N ARG A 79 -14.72 2.10 -8.05
CA ARG A 79 -16.03 1.77 -8.62
C ARG A 79 -16.77 3.01 -9.13
N ALA A 80 -16.75 4.12 -8.39
CA ALA A 80 -17.36 5.38 -8.81
C ALA A 80 -16.64 5.95 -10.03
N LEU A 81 -15.30 6.03 -10.00
CA LEU A 81 -14.48 6.49 -11.11
C LEU A 81 -14.74 5.68 -12.38
N SER A 82 -14.88 4.35 -12.27
CA SER A 82 -15.17 3.49 -13.42
C SER A 82 -16.46 3.88 -14.15
N ALA A 83 -17.48 4.37 -13.43
CA ALA A 83 -18.73 4.82 -14.01
C ALA A 83 -18.57 6.15 -14.75
N GLU A 84 -17.85 7.11 -14.15
CA GLU A 84 -17.53 8.40 -14.78
C GLU A 84 -16.71 8.23 -16.07
N LEU A 85 -15.87 7.19 -16.14
CA LEU A 85 -15.11 6.84 -17.34
C LEU A 85 -15.92 6.02 -18.37
N GLY A 86 -17.20 5.72 -18.13
CA GLY A 86 -18.03 4.88 -19.00
C GLY A 86 -17.58 3.42 -19.07
N LYS A 87 -16.79 2.95 -18.09
CA LYS A 87 -16.23 1.59 -17.97
C LYS A 87 -16.61 0.96 -16.63
N THR A 88 -17.89 1.08 -16.29
CA THR A 88 -18.48 0.66 -15.03
C THR A 88 -18.08 -0.76 -14.65
N LEU A 89 -17.43 -0.91 -13.50
CA LEU A 89 -17.07 -2.23 -12.95
C LEU A 89 -18.32 -3.01 -12.53
N PRO A 90 -18.39 -4.33 -12.74
CA PRO A 90 -19.61 -5.13 -12.60
C PRO A 90 -19.91 -5.56 -11.15
N TRP A 91 -19.72 -4.66 -10.17
CA TRP A 91 -20.07 -4.90 -8.77
C TRP A 91 -20.45 -3.60 -8.07
N ASP A 92 -21.48 -3.66 -7.22
CA ASP A 92 -21.99 -2.49 -6.48
C ASP A 92 -21.88 -2.65 -4.96
N SER A 93 -21.22 -3.72 -4.50
CA SER A 93 -20.97 -3.96 -3.08
C SER A 93 -19.62 -4.66 -2.87
N LEU A 94 -19.05 -4.50 -1.68
CA LEU A 94 -17.83 -5.21 -1.27
C LEU A 94 -18.00 -6.73 -1.32
N ALA A 95 -19.19 -7.25 -1.01
CA ALA A 95 -19.47 -8.68 -1.09
C ALA A 95 -19.42 -9.20 -2.54
N ALA A 96 -19.98 -8.45 -3.49
CA ALA A 96 -19.91 -8.78 -4.90
C ALA A 96 -18.47 -8.70 -5.44
N LEU A 97 -17.71 -7.65 -5.05
CA LEU A 97 -16.30 -7.53 -5.37
C LEU A 97 -15.49 -8.74 -4.86
N ARG A 98 -15.68 -9.11 -3.58
CA ARG A 98 -15.00 -10.29 -2.99
C ARG A 98 -15.36 -11.57 -3.72
N LYS A 99 -16.63 -11.76 -4.11
CA LYS A 99 -17.05 -12.92 -4.90
C LYS A 99 -16.32 -12.99 -6.23
N THR A 100 -16.21 -11.87 -6.95
CA THR A 100 -15.46 -11.80 -8.21
C THR A 100 -13.97 -12.10 -8.01
N MET A 101 -13.37 -11.53 -6.97
CA MET A 101 -11.96 -11.75 -6.62
C MET A 101 -11.67 -13.20 -6.26
N ILE A 102 -12.51 -13.83 -5.44
CA ILE A 102 -12.36 -15.24 -5.02
C ILE A 102 -12.61 -16.18 -6.21
N ALA A 103 -13.56 -15.86 -7.10
CA ALA A 103 -13.78 -16.66 -8.31
C ALA A 103 -12.53 -16.67 -9.22
N ALA A 104 -11.81 -15.53 -9.33
CA ALA A 104 -10.56 -15.45 -10.06
C ALA A 104 -9.38 -16.10 -9.33
N HIS A 105 -9.35 -15.98 -7.99
CA HIS A 105 -8.26 -16.44 -7.14
C HIS A 105 -8.81 -17.15 -5.88
N PRO A 106 -9.14 -18.46 -5.97
CA PRO A 106 -9.84 -19.19 -4.90
C PRO A 106 -9.14 -19.20 -3.55
N HIS A 107 -7.79 -19.16 -3.54
CA HIS A 107 -7.00 -19.13 -2.30
C HIS A 107 -7.33 -17.91 -1.44
N LEU A 108 -7.73 -16.77 -2.01
CA LEU A 108 -8.12 -15.58 -1.25
C LEU A 108 -9.38 -15.80 -0.40
N GLY A 109 -10.19 -16.82 -0.70
CA GLY A 109 -11.34 -17.21 0.12
C GLY A 109 -10.98 -18.10 1.32
N GLN A 110 -9.74 -18.61 1.39
CA GLN A 110 -9.28 -19.51 2.45
C GLN A 110 -8.72 -18.68 3.62
N ILE A 111 -9.61 -17.99 4.33
CA ILE A 111 -9.23 -17.08 5.41
C ILE A 111 -8.49 -17.83 6.52
N ASP A 112 -7.39 -17.25 6.97
CA ASP A 112 -6.49 -17.77 7.99
C ASP A 112 -5.84 -19.13 7.67
N VAL A 113 -5.81 -19.53 6.39
CA VAL A 113 -5.13 -20.74 5.91
C VAL A 113 -3.87 -20.37 5.12
N VAL A 114 -2.77 -21.08 5.36
CA VAL A 114 -1.54 -20.96 4.55
C VAL A 114 -1.69 -21.85 3.33
N ALA A 115 -1.51 -21.29 2.14
CA ALA A 115 -1.53 -22.06 0.91
C ALA A 115 -0.32 -23.01 0.85
N GLU A 116 -0.59 -24.30 0.65
CA GLU A 116 0.44 -25.25 0.25
C GLU A 116 0.77 -25.03 -1.23
N ASN A 117 2.06 -24.86 -1.52
CA ASN A 117 2.55 -24.64 -2.87
C ASN A 117 3.61 -25.68 -3.19
N ASP A 118 3.45 -26.37 -4.32
CA ASP A 118 4.50 -27.23 -4.86
C ASP A 118 5.72 -26.38 -5.24
N TRP A 119 6.91 -26.93 -5.00
CA TRP A 119 8.14 -26.27 -5.42
C TRP A 119 8.20 -26.21 -6.95
N GLN A 120 8.34 -25.00 -7.49
CA GLN A 120 8.55 -24.77 -8.92
C GLN A 120 9.97 -24.25 -9.15
N PRO A 121 10.86 -25.04 -9.79
CA PRO A 121 12.21 -24.58 -10.06
C PRO A 121 12.20 -23.43 -11.08
N LEU A 122 12.91 -22.35 -10.75
CA LEU A 122 13.10 -21.22 -11.65
C LEU A 122 14.28 -21.48 -12.60
N VAL A 123 14.18 -21.00 -13.84
CA VAL A 123 15.31 -20.97 -14.76
C VAL A 123 16.39 -20.06 -14.20
N LEU A 124 17.55 -20.64 -13.90
CA LEU A 124 18.68 -19.90 -13.36
C LEU A 124 19.33 -19.03 -14.45
N ARG A 125 19.78 -17.84 -14.05
CA ARG A 125 20.61 -16.95 -14.86
C ARG A 125 21.88 -16.62 -14.10
N GLU A 126 22.93 -16.24 -14.82
CA GLU A 126 24.16 -15.75 -14.19
C GLU A 126 23.85 -14.52 -13.32
N MET A 127 24.34 -14.52 -12.08
CA MET A 127 24.12 -13.41 -11.16
C MET A 127 25.01 -12.23 -11.51
N GLY A 128 24.45 -11.02 -11.45
CA GLY A 128 25.24 -9.80 -11.48
C GLY A 128 26.11 -9.67 -10.23
N ARG A 129 27.19 -8.90 -10.31
CA ARG A 129 28.02 -8.53 -9.15
C ARG A 129 27.44 -7.28 -8.48
N ALA A 130 27.00 -7.41 -7.23
CA ALA A 130 26.48 -6.30 -6.43
C ALA A 130 26.72 -6.55 -4.94
N THR A 131 26.60 -5.50 -4.13
CA THR A 131 26.60 -5.58 -2.66
C THR A 131 25.18 -5.50 -2.12
N PHE A 132 24.91 -6.19 -1.01
CA PHE A 132 23.66 -6.04 -0.27
C PHE A 132 23.54 -4.62 0.29
N ARG A 133 22.32 -4.09 0.24
CA ARG A 133 21.97 -2.78 0.79
C ARG A 133 20.73 -2.94 1.66
N ASN A 134 20.59 -2.07 2.65
CA ASN A 134 19.36 -2.02 3.43
C ASN A 134 18.19 -1.61 2.52
N ALA A 135 17.12 -2.39 2.55
CA ALA A 135 15.90 -2.08 1.80
C ALA A 135 15.19 -0.83 2.33
N PHE A 136 15.38 -0.52 3.62
CA PHE A 136 14.79 0.63 4.29
C PHE A 136 15.87 1.46 4.97
N LYS A 137 15.70 2.79 4.98
CA LYS A 137 16.65 3.72 5.60
C LYS A 137 16.52 3.79 7.13
N GLY A 138 15.38 3.37 7.67
CA GLY A 138 15.09 3.34 9.10
C GLY A 138 13.82 2.54 9.37
N PHE A 139 13.69 2.01 10.58
CA PHE A 139 12.59 1.11 10.95
C PHE A 139 11.27 1.86 11.24
N TYR A 140 11.35 3.03 11.87
CA TYR A 140 10.17 3.72 12.38
C TYR A 140 9.37 4.51 11.34
N LEU A 141 9.93 4.80 10.16
CA LEU A 141 9.34 5.73 9.17
C LEU A 141 9.13 5.07 7.79
N THR A 142 8.67 3.83 7.79
CA THR A 142 8.62 2.94 6.61
C THR A 142 7.42 3.15 5.69
N ASN A 143 6.37 3.83 6.16
CA ASN A 143 5.15 4.08 5.38
C ASN A 143 4.52 5.44 5.77
N PRO A 144 3.52 5.92 5.02
CA PRO A 144 2.89 7.23 5.25
C PRO A 144 2.26 7.40 6.63
N ILE A 145 1.63 6.35 7.16
CA ILE A 145 1.00 6.38 8.48
C ILE A 145 2.07 6.58 9.56
N ALA A 146 3.16 5.82 9.46
CA ALA A 146 4.27 5.92 10.39
C ALA A 146 5.00 7.28 10.27
N ARG A 147 5.12 7.82 9.05
CA ARG A 147 5.71 9.16 8.82
C ARG A 147 4.85 10.30 9.34
N ALA A 148 3.53 10.17 9.32
CA ALA A 148 2.62 11.13 9.92
C ALA A 148 2.52 11.01 11.46
N SER A 149 3.03 9.92 12.04
CA SER A 149 2.96 9.67 13.48
C SER A 149 4.01 10.46 14.25
N LYS A 150 3.55 11.28 15.19
CA LYS A 150 4.41 11.98 16.15
C LYS A 150 5.29 11.01 16.96
N VAL A 151 4.70 9.91 17.43
CA VAL A 151 5.39 8.90 18.25
C VAL A 151 6.51 8.23 17.45
N MET A 152 6.25 7.85 16.20
CA MET A 152 7.28 7.24 15.37
C MET A 152 8.39 8.24 15.01
N GLY A 153 8.06 9.52 14.82
CA GLY A 153 9.04 10.59 14.66
C GLY A 153 9.97 10.73 15.87
N GLU A 154 9.42 10.70 17.09
CA GLU A 154 10.21 10.71 18.34
C GLU A 154 11.13 9.49 18.44
N LEU A 155 10.63 8.29 18.14
CA LEU A 155 11.43 7.05 18.16
C LEU A 155 12.56 7.07 17.11
N ALA A 156 12.30 7.59 15.92
CA ALA A 156 13.31 7.75 14.87
C ALA A 156 14.41 8.74 15.29
N ALA A 157 14.05 9.83 15.98
CA ALA A 157 15.02 10.78 16.52
C ALA A 157 15.92 10.14 17.60
N MET A 158 15.32 9.39 18.53
CA MET A 158 16.06 8.67 19.57
C MET A 158 17.00 7.61 18.97
N GLU A 159 16.60 6.92 17.90
CA GLU A 159 17.46 5.99 17.17
C GLU A 159 18.66 6.70 16.55
N ALA A 160 18.44 7.83 15.89
CA ALA A 160 19.50 8.63 15.28
C ALA A 160 20.52 9.13 16.32
N ASP A 161 20.06 9.54 17.50
CA ASP A 161 20.95 10.01 18.56
C ASP A 161 21.80 8.89 19.16
N ARG A 162 21.24 7.68 19.33
CA ARG A 162 22.03 6.50 19.73
C ARG A 162 23.12 6.15 18.72
N ALA A 163 22.85 6.29 17.42
CA ALA A 163 23.82 6.01 16.38
C ALA A 163 25.00 7.01 16.39
N LYS A 164 24.73 8.30 16.63
CA LYS A 164 25.76 9.34 16.76
C LYS A 164 26.72 9.06 17.93
N ILE A 165 26.18 8.63 19.08
CA ILE A 165 26.99 8.33 20.27
C ILE A 165 27.98 7.20 19.98
N LYS A 166 27.58 6.15 19.26
CA LYS A 166 28.48 5.05 18.89
C LYS A 166 29.61 5.51 17.96
N LEU A 167 29.30 6.37 16.99
CA LEU A 167 30.30 6.89 16.04
C LEU A 167 31.33 7.83 16.68
N ALA A 168 30.99 8.51 17.78
CA ALA A 168 31.91 9.39 18.50
C ALA A 168 32.83 8.65 19.49
N ALA A 169 32.56 7.36 19.74
CA ALA A 169 33.33 6.51 20.64
C ALA A 169 34.29 5.55 19.90
N GLU A 170 34.29 5.58 18.56
CA GLU A 170 35.23 4.89 17.66
C GLU A 170 36.25 5.89 17.09
#